data_AF-A0A1Y2G0U4-F1
#
_entry.id   AF-A0A1Y2G0U4-F1
#
_cell.length_a   1.000
_cell.length_b   1.000
_cell.length_c   1.000
_cell.angle_alpha   90.00
_cell.angle_beta   90.00
_cell.angle_gamma   90.00
#
_symmetry.space_group_name_H-M   'P 1'
#
loop_
_entity.id
_entity.type
_entity.pdbx_description
1 polymer ?
#
loop_
_entity_poly.entity_id
_entity_poly.type
_entity_poly.pdbx_seq_one_letter_code
_entity_poly.pdbx_strand_id
1 'polypeptide(L)'
;MLKEHLAKRCRSWKRHIAADGEPVDLPLHILDLIENNKYAPEPRTKFQSLLTVKGGDRITSMDLGQSPKFFAKGYQGREFFVTEQMMKLWNELENSEWSVQKCLSGPMGVGKSYISWFLVAKAYAHGWPVLYIADASKLSNCDTKTAASKLICQIFLSINKDILTASELKEMVAIETSKDPYVNSATCIFAELLQSRSQKALFVVDEHGALFPESTLVDVFLQSKDYTGPPLDWRFYHFGIMYEYRNKGRSMIMKRPITPASEAALLGLYRLCPLPNDYICAARQNILQPAQFSDVFFQKLIKQNNIIFKSTNLAGKEEQLLELRVDGFEHLQDPPKRFGDEGKNILIHGGELPRFDFILGYTFIQVSISNFQKHNEGTAAIDLAFTDRKYSNGRNQIEYFLDYTYGGTHRAEMEITEVTKKTQAKNTGEGKSVIDKRDFKVTRDGVLCPDFMILYIRGKNDFDDKGNEVHRPNHTGKVQEYPQIRHVCWDEAKRSLFGDSL
;
A
#
# COMPACT_ATOMS: atom_id res chain seq x y z
N MET A 1 0.66 40.11 -15.75
CA MET A 1 1.61 39.67 -16.80
C MET A 1 1.59 38.17 -17.14
N LEU A 2 2.17 37.23 -16.36
CA LEU A 2 2.25 35.80 -16.79
C LEU A 2 0.87 35.14 -16.95
N LYS A 3 -0.06 35.39 -16.02
CA LYS A 3 -1.45 34.89 -16.08
C LYS A 3 -2.24 35.47 -17.27
N GLU A 4 -2.06 36.75 -17.59
CA GLU A 4 -2.71 37.38 -18.76
C GLU A 4 -2.13 36.87 -20.08
N HIS A 5 -0.83 36.61 -20.14
CA HIS A 5 -0.18 36.06 -21.32
C HIS A 5 -0.63 34.62 -21.60
N LEU A 6 -0.74 33.78 -20.56
CA LEU A 6 -1.32 32.44 -20.65
C LEU A 6 -2.79 32.50 -21.06
N ALA A 7 -3.60 33.38 -20.46
CA ALA A 7 -5.00 33.56 -20.84
C ALA A 7 -5.17 34.01 -22.31
N LYS A 8 -4.28 34.86 -22.83
CA LYS A 8 -4.29 35.28 -24.24
C LYS A 8 -3.91 34.15 -25.20
N ARG A 9 -2.92 33.32 -24.84
CA ARG A 9 -2.52 32.13 -25.64
C ARG A 9 -3.57 31.03 -25.64
N CYS A 10 -4.33 30.86 -24.55
CA CYS A 10 -5.46 29.93 -24.52
C CYS A 10 -6.61 30.38 -25.43
N ARG A 11 -6.73 31.68 -25.73
CA ARG A 11 -7.78 32.22 -26.61
C ARG A 11 -7.37 32.36 -28.08
N SER A 12 -6.09 32.14 -28.40
CA SER A 12 -5.56 32.29 -29.75
C SER A 12 -5.44 30.93 -30.41
N TRP A 13 -6.11 30.75 -31.54
CA TRP A 13 -6.16 29.50 -32.29
C TRP A 13 -5.40 29.66 -33.62
N LYS A 14 -4.74 28.60 -34.07
CA LYS A 14 -4.09 28.53 -35.37
C LYS A 14 -4.36 27.18 -36.02
N ARG A 15 -4.41 27.21 -37.35
CA ARG A 15 -4.55 26.03 -38.18
C ARG A 15 -3.29 25.18 -38.16
N HIS A 16 -3.46 23.88 -37.93
CA HIS A 16 -2.43 22.85 -37.94
C HIS A 16 -2.84 21.72 -38.89
N ILE A 17 -1.87 21.07 -39.52
CA ILE A 17 -2.10 19.89 -40.36
C ILE A 17 -1.75 18.66 -39.52
N ALA A 18 -2.75 17.83 -39.24
CA ALA A 18 -2.60 16.62 -38.44
C ALA A 18 -1.99 15.47 -39.25
N ALA A 19 -1.77 14.30 -38.62
CA ALA A 19 -1.10 13.17 -39.24
C ALA A 19 -1.87 12.52 -40.40
N ASP A 20 -3.21 12.62 -40.36
CA ASP A 20 -4.12 12.19 -41.43
C ASP A 20 -4.16 13.17 -42.62
N GLY A 21 -3.41 14.28 -42.56
CA GLY A 21 -3.38 15.33 -43.58
C GLY A 21 -4.54 16.32 -43.47
N GLU A 22 -5.47 16.11 -42.52
CA GLU A 22 -6.62 16.97 -42.34
C GLU A 22 -6.27 18.21 -41.49
N PRO A 23 -6.85 19.38 -41.79
CA PRO A 23 -6.62 20.59 -41.02
C PRO A 23 -7.43 20.60 -39.73
N VAL A 24 -6.81 21.04 -38.63
CA VAL A 24 -7.46 21.27 -37.33
C VAL A 24 -7.02 22.60 -36.74
N ASP A 25 -7.96 23.37 -36.20
CA ASP A 25 -7.62 24.57 -35.42
C ASP A 25 -7.26 24.15 -33.99
N LEU A 26 -6.10 24.59 -33.51
CA LEU A 26 -5.61 24.30 -32.16
C LEU A 26 -5.23 25.58 -31.43
N PRO A 27 -5.36 25.61 -30.09
CA PRO A 27 -4.88 26.74 -29.32
C PRO A 27 -3.35 26.84 -29.38
N LEU A 28 -2.81 28.06 -29.23
CA LEU A 28 -1.36 28.27 -29.26
C LEU A 28 -0.62 27.44 -28.21
N HIS A 29 -1.20 27.25 -27.02
CA HIS A 29 -0.53 26.52 -25.94
C HIS A 29 -0.36 25.02 -26.22
N ILE A 30 -1.22 24.40 -27.03
CA ILE A 30 -1.06 23.00 -27.48
C ILE A 30 -0.08 22.94 -28.66
N LEU A 31 -0.14 23.90 -29.58
CA LEU A 31 0.83 24.01 -30.67
C LEU A 31 2.26 24.12 -30.14
N ASP A 32 2.47 24.92 -29.09
CA ASP A 32 3.76 25.02 -28.42
C ASP A 32 4.26 23.66 -27.88
N LEU A 33 3.35 22.77 -27.47
CA LEU A 33 3.73 21.43 -27.00
C LEU A 33 4.06 20.51 -28.18
N ILE A 34 3.32 20.60 -29.29
CA ILE A 34 3.55 19.80 -30.50
C ILE A 34 4.89 20.17 -31.17
N GLU A 35 5.18 21.47 -31.24
CA GLU A 35 6.43 22.02 -31.80
C GLU A 35 7.64 21.76 -30.89
N ASN A 36 7.41 21.49 -29.60
CA ASN A 36 8.47 21.23 -28.63
C ASN A 36 9.00 19.80 -28.73
N ASN A 37 10.21 19.64 -29.28
CA ASN A 37 10.85 18.34 -29.47
C ASN A 37 11.56 17.78 -28.22
N LYS A 38 11.36 18.34 -27.02
CA LYS A 38 12.08 17.92 -25.80
C LYS A 38 11.94 16.42 -25.50
N TYR A 39 10.77 15.84 -25.78
CA TYR A 39 10.50 14.41 -25.56
C TYR A 39 10.19 13.68 -26.88
N ALA A 40 10.67 14.22 -28.01
CA ALA A 40 10.42 13.60 -29.31
C ALA A 40 11.29 12.34 -29.46
N PRO A 41 10.70 11.18 -29.80
CA PRO A 41 11.45 9.99 -30.14
C PRO A 41 12.16 10.12 -31.50
N GLU A 42 13.10 9.21 -31.76
CA GLU A 42 13.55 8.97 -33.12
C GLU A 42 12.37 8.52 -34.02
N PRO A 43 12.43 8.74 -35.34
CA PRO A 43 11.32 8.38 -36.23
C PRO A 43 10.95 6.90 -36.17
N ARG A 44 9.65 6.56 -36.23
CA ARG A 44 9.13 5.16 -36.22
C ARG A 44 9.81 4.24 -37.23
N THR A 45 10.28 4.77 -38.35
CA THR A 45 11.02 4.01 -39.36
C THR A 45 12.28 3.34 -38.81
N LYS A 46 12.95 3.95 -37.82
CA LYS A 46 14.09 3.35 -37.13
C LYS A 46 13.72 2.16 -36.25
N PHE A 47 12.47 2.09 -35.80
CA PHE A 47 11.96 1.05 -34.91
C PHE A 47 11.32 -0.14 -35.68
N GLN A 48 11.26 -0.10 -37.01
CA GLN A 48 10.60 -1.15 -37.82
C GLN A 48 11.19 -2.55 -37.60
N SER A 49 12.48 -2.64 -37.26
CA SER A 49 13.14 -3.91 -36.92
C SER A 49 12.51 -4.61 -35.70
N LEU A 50 11.83 -3.87 -34.81
CA LEU A 50 11.15 -4.44 -33.64
C LEU A 50 9.84 -5.15 -33.98
N LEU A 51 9.27 -4.94 -35.18
CA LEU A 51 8.01 -5.58 -35.57
C LEU A 51 8.17 -7.11 -35.68
N THR A 52 9.32 -7.57 -36.17
CA THR A 52 9.58 -9.00 -36.48
C THR A 52 10.48 -9.71 -35.47
N VAL A 53 10.92 -9.02 -34.42
CA VAL A 53 11.86 -9.55 -33.42
C VAL A 53 11.29 -10.70 -32.60
N LYS A 54 12.15 -11.66 -32.24
CA LYS A 54 11.85 -12.87 -31.46
C LYS A 54 12.71 -12.97 -30.21
N GLY A 55 12.34 -13.89 -29.31
CA GLY A 55 13.17 -14.25 -28.16
C GLY A 55 14.55 -14.74 -28.61
N GLY A 56 15.60 -14.23 -27.98
CA GLY A 56 17.00 -14.51 -28.32
C GLY A 56 17.63 -13.55 -29.33
N ASP A 57 16.86 -12.68 -30.00
CA ASP A 57 17.42 -11.71 -30.94
C ASP A 57 18.16 -10.59 -30.19
N ARG A 58 19.29 -10.14 -30.75
CA ARG A 58 20.04 -8.98 -30.25
C ARG A 58 19.51 -7.71 -30.91
N ILE A 59 19.17 -6.71 -30.10
CA ILE A 59 18.69 -5.41 -30.56
C ILE A 59 19.50 -4.27 -29.94
N THR A 60 19.44 -3.10 -30.59
CA THR A 60 20.03 -1.85 -30.09
C THR A 60 18.90 -0.89 -29.70
N SER A 61 18.95 -0.33 -28.49
CA SER A 61 17.97 0.64 -28.02
C SER A 61 18.07 1.96 -28.77
N MET A 62 16.99 2.36 -29.42
CA MET A 62 16.78 3.69 -30.00
C MET A 62 16.26 4.68 -28.95
N ASP A 63 16.28 5.98 -29.27
CA ASP A 63 15.78 7.03 -28.38
C ASP A 63 14.26 7.19 -28.50
N LEU A 64 13.54 6.97 -27.39
CA LEU A 64 12.09 7.21 -27.28
C LEU A 64 11.77 8.64 -26.80
N GLY A 65 12.75 9.55 -26.84
CA GLY A 65 12.65 10.93 -26.32
C GLY A 65 12.81 11.00 -24.80
N GLN A 66 12.88 9.84 -24.14
CA GLN A 66 13.07 9.68 -22.70
C GLN A 66 13.84 8.39 -22.43
N SER A 67 14.57 8.38 -21.31
CA SER A 67 15.36 7.23 -20.89
C SER A 67 15.16 6.99 -19.38
N PRO A 68 14.92 5.73 -18.95
CA PRO A 68 14.85 5.40 -17.53
C PRO A 68 16.12 5.76 -16.78
N LYS A 69 16.02 5.86 -15.44
CA LYS A 69 17.19 6.07 -14.60
C LYS A 69 18.20 4.95 -14.82
N PHE A 70 19.45 5.34 -15.03
CA PHE A 70 20.58 4.42 -15.28
C PHE A 70 20.43 3.51 -16.51
N PHE A 71 19.44 3.75 -17.39
CA PHE A 71 19.26 2.97 -18.61
C PHE A 71 20.45 3.12 -19.54
N ALA A 72 20.85 2.01 -20.17
CA ALA A 72 22.04 1.94 -21.01
C ALA A 72 23.35 2.37 -20.32
N LYS A 73 23.38 2.40 -18.99
CA LYS A 73 24.59 2.56 -18.18
C LYS A 73 24.93 1.21 -17.54
N GLY A 74 26.22 0.88 -17.45
CA GLY A 74 26.68 -0.40 -16.90
C GLY A 74 26.66 -1.55 -17.92
N TYR A 75 26.52 -2.78 -17.43
CA TYR A 75 26.89 -4.01 -18.16
C TYR A 75 26.07 -4.31 -19.43
N GLN A 76 24.77 -3.98 -19.46
CA GLN A 76 23.91 -4.24 -20.64
C GLN A 76 24.07 -3.17 -21.74
N GLY A 77 24.37 -1.92 -21.39
CA GLY A 77 24.48 -0.84 -22.38
C GLY A 77 23.21 -0.68 -23.23
N ARG A 78 23.38 -0.19 -24.47
CA ARG A 78 22.29 -0.02 -25.44
C ARG A 78 21.97 -1.28 -26.23
N GLU A 79 22.83 -2.29 -26.21
CA GLU A 79 22.64 -3.53 -26.97
C GLU A 79 22.30 -4.68 -26.05
N PHE A 80 21.13 -5.28 -26.22
CA PHE A 80 20.65 -6.33 -25.34
C PHE A 80 19.82 -7.36 -26.10
N PHE A 81 19.64 -8.52 -25.47
CA PHE A 81 18.85 -9.62 -26.03
C PHE A 81 17.38 -9.47 -25.65
N VAL A 82 16.50 -9.69 -26.63
CA VAL A 82 15.08 -9.84 -26.38
C VAL A 82 14.85 -11.15 -25.63
N THR A 83 14.22 -11.05 -24.46
CA THR A 83 13.97 -12.22 -23.60
C THR A 83 12.63 -12.87 -23.94
N GLU A 84 12.48 -14.15 -23.60
CA GLU A 84 11.17 -14.83 -23.68
C GLU A 84 10.09 -14.12 -22.85
N GLN A 85 10.46 -13.52 -21.72
CA GLN A 85 9.54 -12.75 -20.88
C GLN A 85 9.01 -11.52 -21.62
N MET A 86 9.87 -10.79 -22.33
CA MET A 86 9.48 -9.62 -23.13
C MET A 86 8.47 -10.02 -24.22
N MET A 87 8.75 -11.11 -24.95
CA MET A 87 7.86 -11.59 -26.00
C MET A 87 6.55 -12.15 -25.44
N LYS A 88 6.59 -12.86 -24.32
CA LYS A 88 5.38 -13.35 -23.65
C LYS A 88 4.46 -12.20 -23.24
N LEU A 89 5.01 -11.15 -22.62
CA LEU A 89 4.25 -9.96 -22.24
C LEU A 89 3.71 -9.23 -23.47
N TRP A 90 4.52 -9.06 -24.52
CA TRP A 90 4.06 -8.48 -25.77
C TRP A 90 2.88 -9.24 -26.37
N ASN A 91 2.99 -10.57 -26.48
CA ASN A 91 1.94 -11.41 -27.03
C ASN A 91 0.65 -11.34 -26.20
N GLU A 92 0.74 -11.19 -24.88
CA GLU A 92 -0.43 -10.97 -24.03
C GLU A 92 -1.12 -9.64 -24.35
N LEU A 93 -0.37 -8.56 -24.52
CA LEU A 93 -0.89 -7.24 -24.90
C LEU A 93 -1.50 -7.25 -26.31
N GLU A 94 -0.81 -7.88 -27.27
CA GLU A 94 -1.20 -7.94 -28.68
C GLU A 94 -2.40 -8.85 -28.93
N ASN A 95 -2.60 -9.91 -28.16
CA ASN A 95 -3.72 -10.83 -28.37
C ASN A 95 -4.94 -10.54 -27.47
N SER A 96 -4.80 -9.72 -26.42
CA SER A 96 -5.93 -9.40 -25.56
C SER A 96 -6.95 -8.49 -26.26
N GLU A 97 -8.23 -8.82 -26.12
CA GLU A 97 -9.36 -7.95 -26.49
C GLU A 97 -9.69 -6.92 -25.40
N TRP A 98 -9.25 -7.18 -24.16
CA TRP A 98 -9.52 -6.36 -22.98
C TRP A 98 -8.27 -5.62 -22.52
N SER A 99 -8.45 -4.57 -21.71
CA SER A 99 -7.34 -3.86 -21.07
C SER A 99 -6.53 -4.81 -20.21
N VAL A 100 -5.22 -4.88 -20.45
CA VAL A 100 -4.27 -5.66 -19.67
C VAL A 100 -3.49 -4.74 -18.76
N GLN A 101 -3.56 -4.98 -17.46
CA GLN A 101 -2.85 -4.20 -16.43
C GLN A 101 -1.78 -5.07 -15.79
N LYS A 102 -0.53 -4.59 -15.78
CA LYS A 102 0.63 -5.30 -15.22
C LYS A 102 1.50 -4.34 -14.43
N CYS A 103 2.02 -4.82 -13.31
CA CYS A 103 3.09 -4.16 -12.56
C CYS A 103 4.35 -5.03 -12.64
N LEU A 104 5.44 -4.49 -13.19
CA LEU A 104 6.73 -5.18 -13.20
C LEU A 104 7.41 -4.99 -11.85
N SER A 105 7.62 -6.08 -11.12
CA SER A 105 8.29 -6.08 -9.82
C SER A 105 9.52 -7.01 -9.80
N GLY A 106 10.43 -6.74 -8.87
CA GLY A 106 11.66 -7.52 -8.70
C GLY A 106 12.85 -6.69 -8.21
N PRO A 107 13.97 -7.34 -7.85
CA PRO A 107 15.17 -6.67 -7.32
C PRO A 107 15.74 -5.57 -8.23
N MET A 108 16.59 -4.71 -7.67
CA MET A 108 17.31 -3.71 -8.47
C MET A 108 18.22 -4.41 -9.50
N GLY A 109 18.30 -3.89 -10.72
CA GLY A 109 19.19 -4.40 -11.76
C GLY A 109 18.70 -5.60 -12.57
N VAL A 110 17.51 -6.16 -12.28
CA VAL A 110 16.98 -7.33 -13.03
C VAL A 110 16.41 -7.00 -14.43
N GLY A 111 16.63 -5.79 -14.94
CA GLY A 111 16.22 -5.42 -16.31
C GLY A 111 14.76 -4.99 -16.50
N LYS A 112 14.02 -4.64 -15.43
CA LYS A 112 12.62 -4.18 -15.53
C LYS A 112 12.44 -3.02 -16.52
N SER A 113 13.32 -2.02 -16.46
CA SER A 113 13.28 -0.87 -17.36
C SER A 113 13.58 -1.23 -18.82
N TYR A 114 14.36 -2.29 -19.08
CA TYR A 114 14.54 -2.83 -20.44
C TYR A 114 13.26 -3.48 -20.96
N ILE A 115 12.51 -4.18 -20.10
CA ILE A 115 11.19 -4.73 -20.46
C ILE A 115 10.22 -3.59 -20.78
N SER A 116 10.11 -2.59 -19.89
CA SER A 116 9.28 -1.40 -20.10
C SER A 116 9.63 -0.69 -21.41
N TRP A 117 10.92 -0.40 -21.64
CA TRP A 117 11.39 0.24 -22.87
C TRP A 117 11.05 -0.61 -24.09
N PHE A 118 11.27 -1.93 -24.06
CA PHE A 118 10.99 -2.83 -25.17
C PHE A 118 9.50 -2.81 -25.57
N LEU A 119 8.61 -2.94 -24.59
CA LEU A 119 7.16 -2.94 -24.83
C LEU A 119 6.70 -1.61 -25.45
N VAL A 120 7.22 -0.50 -24.93
CA VAL A 120 6.94 0.85 -25.45
C VAL A 120 7.49 1.03 -26.86
N ALA A 121 8.74 0.65 -27.10
CA ALA A 121 9.39 0.78 -28.41
C ALA A 121 8.68 -0.06 -29.48
N LYS A 122 8.22 -1.27 -29.11
CA LYS A 122 7.46 -2.13 -30.00
C LYS A 122 6.06 -1.56 -30.27
N ALA A 123 5.32 -1.11 -29.25
CA ALA A 123 4.03 -0.42 -29.45
C ALA A 123 4.17 0.82 -30.34
N TYR A 124 5.23 1.61 -30.13
CA TYR A 124 5.58 2.75 -30.97
C TYR A 124 5.86 2.32 -32.42
N ALA A 125 6.59 1.23 -32.65
CA ALA A 125 6.80 0.69 -34.00
C ALA A 125 5.48 0.27 -34.69
N HIS A 126 4.54 -0.31 -33.94
CA HIS A 126 3.23 -0.74 -34.43
C HIS A 126 2.23 0.40 -34.68
N GLY A 127 2.62 1.66 -34.41
CA GLY A 127 1.73 2.81 -34.59
C GLY A 127 0.69 2.98 -33.47
N TRP A 128 0.85 2.31 -32.33
CA TRP A 128 -0.07 2.48 -31.20
C TRP A 128 0.13 3.86 -30.55
N PRO A 129 -0.94 4.52 -30.06
CA PRO A 129 -0.80 5.63 -29.14
C PRO A 129 -0.08 5.20 -27.86
N VAL A 130 0.97 5.93 -27.50
CA VAL A 130 1.85 5.59 -26.38
C VAL A 130 1.96 6.76 -25.42
N LEU A 131 1.70 6.52 -24.14
CA LEU A 131 2.13 7.42 -23.07
C LEU A 131 3.24 6.72 -22.27
N TYR A 132 4.47 7.16 -22.45
CA TYR A 132 5.61 6.60 -21.73
C TYR A 132 6.24 7.62 -20.77
N ILE A 133 6.23 7.30 -19.48
CA ILE A 133 6.85 8.10 -18.43
C ILE A 133 8.03 7.32 -17.90
N ALA A 134 9.23 7.58 -18.43
CA ALA A 134 10.43 6.81 -18.10
C ALA A 134 10.98 7.10 -16.68
N ASP A 135 10.57 8.21 -16.07
CA ASP A 135 10.95 8.58 -14.71
C ASP A 135 9.79 9.30 -14.03
N ALA A 136 9.03 8.55 -13.23
CA ALA A 136 7.86 9.09 -12.54
C ALA A 136 8.20 10.16 -11.50
N SER A 137 9.46 10.29 -11.06
CA SER A 137 9.85 11.36 -10.13
C SER A 137 9.71 12.76 -10.73
N LYS A 138 9.69 12.88 -12.07
CA LYS A 138 9.37 14.15 -12.73
C LYS A 138 7.93 14.61 -12.48
N LEU A 139 7.01 13.66 -12.35
CA LEU A 139 5.62 13.95 -11.97
C LEU A 139 5.50 14.22 -10.47
N SER A 140 6.18 13.45 -9.62
CA SER A 140 6.14 13.67 -8.17
C SER A 140 6.67 15.04 -7.76
N ASN A 141 7.66 15.55 -8.51
CA ASN A 141 8.28 16.86 -8.27
C ASN A 141 7.49 18.05 -8.84
N CYS A 142 6.31 17.82 -9.43
CA CYS A 142 5.46 18.91 -9.89
C CYS A 142 4.70 19.54 -8.71
N ASP A 143 4.93 20.83 -8.45
CA ASP A 143 4.30 21.55 -7.34
C ASP A 143 2.79 21.76 -7.49
N THR A 144 2.25 21.60 -8.71
CA THR A 144 0.83 21.83 -9.00
C THR A 144 0.26 20.79 -9.95
N LYS A 145 -1.06 20.54 -9.84
CA LYS A 145 -1.82 19.71 -10.79
C LYS A 145 -1.63 20.18 -12.23
N THR A 146 -1.69 21.49 -12.47
CA THR A 146 -1.51 22.09 -13.80
C THR A 146 -0.11 21.83 -14.38
N ALA A 147 0.95 21.86 -13.55
CA ALA A 147 2.30 21.52 -13.99
C ALA A 147 2.44 20.04 -14.38
N ALA A 148 1.89 19.13 -13.56
CA ALA A 148 1.88 17.71 -13.86
C ALA A 148 1.08 17.39 -15.14
N SER A 149 -0.12 17.99 -15.28
CA SER A 149 -0.94 17.84 -16.49
C SER A 149 -0.24 18.37 -17.74
N LYS A 150 0.45 19.52 -17.65
CA LYS A 150 1.25 20.04 -18.76
C LYS A 150 2.35 19.08 -19.17
N LEU A 151 3.06 18.47 -18.20
CA LEU A 151 4.10 17.47 -18.49
C LEU A 151 3.52 16.24 -19.21
N ILE A 152 2.37 15.74 -18.77
CA ILE A 152 1.67 14.62 -19.42
C ILE A 152 1.30 14.96 -20.86
N CYS A 153 0.66 16.12 -21.10
CA CYS A 153 0.34 16.57 -22.44
C CYS A 153 1.59 16.70 -23.32
N GLN A 154 2.67 17.28 -22.77
CA GLN A 154 3.91 17.45 -23.52
C GLN A 154 4.52 16.10 -23.94
N ILE A 155 4.57 15.13 -23.02
CA ILE A 155 5.09 13.79 -23.31
C ILE A 155 4.23 13.11 -24.37
N PHE A 156 2.91 13.06 -24.16
CA PHE A 156 1.99 12.38 -25.06
C PHE A 156 2.03 12.95 -26.48
N LEU A 157 1.98 14.28 -26.62
CA LEU A 157 2.02 14.93 -27.92
C LEU A 157 3.38 14.76 -28.60
N SER A 158 4.49 14.83 -27.86
CA SER A 158 5.83 14.66 -28.45
C SER A 158 6.00 13.27 -29.07
N ILE A 159 5.46 12.23 -28.42
CA ILE A 159 5.58 10.83 -28.87
C ILE A 159 4.61 10.55 -30.03
N ASN A 160 3.37 11.05 -29.99
CA ASN A 160 2.31 10.60 -30.90
C ASN A 160 1.95 11.60 -32.01
N LYS A 161 2.60 12.77 -32.09
CA LYS A 161 2.25 13.79 -33.10
C LYS A 161 2.27 13.31 -34.55
N ASP A 162 3.00 12.23 -34.84
CA ASP A 162 3.11 11.65 -36.18
C ASP A 162 1.96 10.69 -36.53
N ILE A 163 1.08 10.37 -35.58
CA ILE A 163 -0.08 9.48 -35.78
C ILE A 163 -1.42 10.09 -35.35
N LEU A 164 -1.41 11.17 -34.55
CA LEU A 164 -2.64 11.80 -34.06
C LEU A 164 -3.42 12.47 -35.21
N THR A 165 -4.69 12.10 -35.32
CA THR A 165 -5.64 12.61 -36.32
C THR A 165 -6.19 13.99 -35.96
N ALA A 166 -6.75 14.69 -36.95
CA ALA A 166 -7.42 15.97 -36.72
C ALA A 166 -8.59 15.82 -35.72
N SER A 167 -9.30 14.70 -35.75
CA SER A 167 -10.42 14.41 -34.85
C SER A 167 -9.97 14.23 -33.40
N GLU A 168 -8.92 13.44 -33.16
CA GLU A 168 -8.38 13.19 -31.81
C GLU A 168 -7.79 14.47 -31.19
N LEU A 169 -7.08 15.28 -32.00
CA LEU A 169 -6.54 16.56 -31.55
C LEU A 169 -7.65 17.54 -31.18
N LYS A 170 -8.75 17.56 -31.95
CA LYS A 170 -9.92 18.41 -31.68
C LYS A 170 -10.64 17.99 -30.39
N GLU A 171 -10.77 16.69 -30.15
CA GLU A 171 -11.39 16.14 -28.93
C GLU A 171 -10.58 16.52 -27.68
N MET A 172 -9.25 16.42 -27.76
CA MET A 172 -8.34 16.79 -26.66
C MET A 172 -8.47 18.25 -26.21
N VAL A 173 -8.90 19.15 -27.11
CA VAL A 173 -9.04 20.59 -26.85
C VAL A 173 -10.51 21.05 -26.73
N ALA A 174 -11.47 20.12 -26.82
CA ALA A 174 -12.90 20.45 -26.84
C ALA A 174 -13.42 21.11 -25.54
N ILE A 175 -12.70 20.96 -24.42
CA ILE A 175 -13.11 21.45 -23.08
C ILE A 175 -12.34 22.72 -22.68
N GLU A 176 -12.05 23.61 -23.63
CA GLU A 176 -11.22 24.80 -23.39
C GLU A 176 -11.87 25.95 -22.61
N THR A 177 -13.11 25.78 -22.16
CA THR A 177 -13.82 26.80 -21.37
C THR A 177 -13.43 26.82 -19.88
N SER A 178 -12.49 25.98 -19.43
CA SER A 178 -12.13 25.86 -18.01
C SER A 178 -10.93 26.73 -17.59
N LYS A 179 -10.80 26.94 -16.27
CA LYS A 179 -9.68 27.67 -15.65
C LYS A 179 -8.33 26.94 -15.80
N ASP A 180 -8.31 25.66 -16.19
CA ASP A 180 -7.12 24.80 -16.23
C ASP A 180 -7.07 23.94 -17.53
N PRO A 181 -6.67 24.52 -18.68
CA PRO A 181 -6.75 23.86 -19.99
C PRO A 181 -5.92 22.57 -20.08
N TYR A 182 -4.70 22.57 -19.52
CA TYR A 182 -3.86 21.36 -19.51
C TYR A 182 -4.48 20.20 -18.73
N VAL A 183 -5.24 20.50 -17.66
CA VAL A 183 -5.88 19.45 -16.86
C VAL A 183 -6.94 18.74 -17.68
N ASN A 184 -7.71 19.50 -18.46
CA ASN A 184 -8.72 18.94 -19.35
C ASN A 184 -8.12 18.13 -20.48
N SER A 185 -7.08 18.64 -21.15
CA SER A 185 -6.39 17.88 -22.19
C SER A 185 -5.76 16.60 -21.64
N ALA A 186 -5.10 16.65 -20.47
CA ALA A 186 -4.60 15.46 -19.81
C ALA A 186 -5.72 14.47 -19.46
N THR A 187 -6.88 14.97 -19.05
CA THR A 187 -8.05 14.14 -18.72
C THR A 187 -8.58 13.44 -19.97
N CYS A 188 -8.70 14.15 -21.09
CA CYS A 188 -9.10 13.56 -22.38
C CYS A 188 -8.10 12.52 -22.87
N ILE A 189 -6.77 12.76 -22.72
CA ILE A 189 -5.75 11.75 -23.04
C ILE A 189 -6.03 10.44 -22.28
N PHE A 190 -6.31 10.52 -20.97
CA PHE A 190 -6.59 9.33 -20.18
C PHE A 190 -7.96 8.73 -20.43
N ALA A 191 -9.01 9.54 -20.61
CA ALA A 191 -10.40 9.10 -20.67
C ALA A 191 -10.81 8.59 -22.05
N GLU A 192 -10.27 9.20 -23.12
CA GLU A 192 -10.68 8.94 -24.50
C GLU A 192 -9.53 8.33 -25.30
N LEU A 193 -8.40 9.03 -25.43
CA LEU A 193 -7.34 8.64 -26.38
C LEU A 193 -6.65 7.33 -25.99
N LEU A 194 -6.32 7.15 -24.71
CA LEU A 194 -5.70 5.92 -24.21
C LEU A 194 -6.71 4.79 -23.93
N GLN A 195 -8.01 5.08 -23.99
CA GLN A 195 -9.10 4.11 -23.78
C GLN A 195 -9.89 3.82 -25.06
N SER A 196 -9.47 4.38 -26.20
CA SER A 196 -10.15 4.21 -27.47
C SER A 196 -10.27 2.73 -27.83
N ARG A 197 -11.46 2.33 -28.31
CA ARG A 197 -11.72 0.97 -28.78
C ARG A 197 -11.32 0.74 -30.23
N SER A 198 -11.02 1.80 -30.99
CA SER A 198 -10.68 1.70 -32.41
C SER A 198 -9.23 1.25 -32.65
N GLN A 199 -8.35 1.43 -31.67
CA GLN A 199 -6.95 1.05 -31.77
C GLN A 199 -6.38 0.68 -30.40
N LYS A 200 -5.35 -0.17 -30.38
CA LYS A 200 -4.62 -0.49 -29.16
C LYS A 200 -3.76 0.69 -28.74
N ALA A 201 -3.73 0.98 -27.44
CA ALA A 201 -2.89 1.99 -26.83
C ALA A 201 -2.05 1.37 -25.71
N LEU A 202 -0.90 1.96 -25.42
CA LEU A 202 -0.02 1.52 -24.34
C LEU A 202 0.35 2.68 -23.41
N PHE A 203 0.06 2.50 -22.12
CA PHE A 203 0.47 3.41 -21.06
C PHE A 203 1.48 2.73 -20.14
N VAL A 204 2.68 3.32 -20.01
CA VAL A 204 3.74 2.79 -19.17
C VAL A 204 4.32 3.88 -18.28
N VAL A 205 4.41 3.58 -17.00
CA VAL A 205 5.12 4.40 -16.00
C VAL A 205 6.26 3.58 -15.41
N ASP A 206 7.48 3.97 -15.77
CA ASP A 206 8.69 3.45 -15.15
C ASP A 206 9.07 4.30 -13.93
N GLU A 207 9.82 3.70 -13.01
CA GLU A 207 10.11 4.31 -11.69
C GLU A 207 8.84 4.72 -10.93
N HIS A 208 7.74 3.97 -11.13
CA HIS A 208 6.42 4.28 -10.56
C HIS A 208 6.45 4.45 -9.04
N GLY A 209 7.41 3.82 -8.34
CA GLY A 209 7.65 3.98 -6.90
C GLY A 209 7.74 5.44 -6.43
N ALA A 210 8.22 6.35 -7.28
CA ALA A 210 8.29 7.78 -6.95
C ALA A 210 6.90 8.45 -6.82
N LEU A 211 5.83 7.82 -7.32
CA LEU A 211 4.47 8.33 -7.23
C LEU A 211 3.76 7.94 -5.93
N PHE A 212 4.41 7.15 -5.07
CA PHE A 212 3.84 6.66 -3.81
C PHE A 212 4.40 7.48 -2.65
N PRO A 213 3.64 8.46 -2.11
CA PRO A 213 3.99 9.08 -0.84
C PRO A 213 3.98 8.03 0.26
N GLU A 214 4.85 8.19 1.25
CA GLU A 214 4.95 7.28 2.40
C GLU A 214 3.60 7.10 3.10
N SER A 215 2.88 8.20 3.32
CA SER A 215 1.56 8.21 3.96
C SER A 215 0.49 7.45 3.17
N THR A 216 0.64 7.31 1.85
CA THR A 216 -0.32 6.58 1.03
C THR A 216 -0.04 5.08 0.99
N LEU A 217 1.20 4.65 1.20
CA LEU A 217 1.53 3.23 1.35
C LEU A 217 0.96 2.66 2.66
N VAL A 218 0.94 3.47 3.72
CA VAL A 218 0.27 3.15 5.00
C VAL A 218 -1.20 2.79 4.77
N ASP A 219 -1.92 3.61 3.99
CA ASP A 219 -3.34 3.40 3.67
C ASP A 219 -3.60 2.09 2.92
N VAL A 220 -2.65 1.65 2.08
CA VAL A 220 -2.76 0.38 1.34
C VAL A 220 -2.79 -0.80 2.31
N PHE A 221 -1.92 -0.79 3.33
CA PHE A 221 -1.66 -1.97 4.15
C PHE A 221 -2.44 -1.99 5.47
N LEU A 222 -2.70 -0.83 6.10
CA LEU A 222 -3.27 -0.77 7.44
C LEU A 222 -4.78 -0.49 7.49
N GLN A 223 -5.43 -0.15 6.37
CA GLN A 223 -6.91 -0.13 6.22
C GLN A 223 -7.70 0.37 7.45
N SER A 224 -7.20 1.39 8.15
CA SER A 224 -7.76 1.83 9.43
C SER A 224 -9.07 2.61 9.25
N LYS A 225 -10.04 2.39 10.14
CA LYS A 225 -11.32 3.12 10.18
C LYS A 225 -11.16 4.59 10.55
N ASP A 226 -10.07 4.93 11.25
CA ASP A 226 -9.84 6.23 11.86
C ASP A 226 -8.71 7.01 11.18
N TYR A 227 -8.14 6.49 10.10
CA TYR A 227 -7.09 7.20 9.38
C TYR A 227 -7.72 8.30 8.52
N THR A 228 -7.61 9.53 9.00
CA THR A 228 -7.99 10.77 8.28
C THR A 228 -6.87 11.25 7.35
N GLY A 229 -6.01 10.33 6.90
CA GLY A 229 -4.97 10.61 5.92
C GLY A 229 -5.56 11.14 4.61
N PRO A 230 -4.72 11.80 3.77
CA PRO A 230 -5.17 12.26 2.47
C PRO A 230 -5.77 11.08 1.70
N PRO A 231 -6.96 11.24 1.06
CA PRO A 231 -7.57 10.15 0.33
C PRO A 231 -6.57 9.56 -0.65
N LEU A 232 -6.36 8.24 -0.58
CA LEU A 232 -5.50 7.49 -1.50
C LEU A 232 -5.75 8.00 -2.92
N ASP A 233 -4.69 8.56 -3.51
CA ASP A 233 -4.83 9.39 -4.69
C ASP A 233 -5.44 8.58 -5.85
N TRP A 234 -6.46 9.14 -6.51
CA TRP A 234 -7.11 8.56 -7.69
C TRP A 234 -6.09 8.04 -8.71
N ARG A 235 -4.91 8.68 -8.79
CA ARG A 235 -3.74 8.24 -9.55
C ARG A 235 -3.47 6.72 -9.46
N PHE A 236 -3.57 6.08 -8.29
CA PHE A 236 -3.24 4.65 -8.15
C PHE A 236 -4.23 3.70 -8.82
N TYR A 237 -5.51 4.08 -8.92
CA TYR A 237 -6.52 3.33 -9.68
C TYR A 237 -6.26 3.45 -11.17
N HIS A 238 -5.96 4.67 -11.65
CA HIS A 238 -5.67 4.90 -13.06
C HIS A 238 -4.39 4.19 -13.53
N PHE A 239 -3.41 3.97 -12.64
CA PHE A 239 -2.21 3.19 -12.97
C PHE A 239 -2.45 1.67 -13.01
N GLY A 240 -3.66 1.18 -12.69
CA GLY A 240 -3.91 -0.26 -12.64
C GLY A 240 -3.07 -0.97 -11.58
N ILE A 241 -2.80 -0.28 -10.47
CA ILE A 241 -1.99 -0.81 -9.36
C ILE A 241 -2.89 -1.25 -8.21
N MET A 242 -3.96 -0.48 -7.97
CA MET A 242 -4.96 -0.75 -6.94
C MET A 242 -6.35 -0.90 -7.57
N TYR A 243 -7.23 -1.66 -6.94
CA TYR A 243 -8.66 -1.66 -7.21
C TYR A 243 -9.45 -1.38 -5.93
N GLU A 244 -10.60 -0.70 -6.09
CA GLU A 244 -11.60 -0.60 -5.03
C GLU A 244 -12.65 -1.68 -5.20
N TYR A 245 -13.08 -2.27 -4.09
CA TYR A 245 -14.29 -3.06 -4.09
C TYR A 245 -15.10 -2.79 -2.83
N ARG A 246 -16.42 -2.68 -3.03
CA ARG A 246 -17.38 -2.64 -1.93
C ARG A 246 -17.70 -4.08 -1.56
N ASN A 247 -17.35 -4.49 -0.35
CA ASN A 247 -17.73 -5.80 0.15
C ASN A 247 -19.25 -5.82 0.34
N LYS A 248 -19.99 -6.72 -0.34
CA LYS A 248 -21.47 -6.76 -0.31
C LYS A 248 -22.07 -6.97 1.09
N GLY A 249 -21.27 -7.31 2.11
CA GLY A 249 -21.68 -7.42 3.51
C GLY A 249 -21.15 -6.32 4.45
N ARG A 250 -20.33 -5.37 3.98
CA ARG A 250 -19.75 -4.30 4.81
C ARG A 250 -19.86 -2.95 4.09
N SER A 251 -20.24 -1.90 4.81
CA SER A 251 -20.36 -0.54 4.24
C SER A 251 -19.01 0.11 3.89
N MET A 252 -17.89 -0.61 4.04
CA MET A 252 -16.55 -0.10 3.74
C MET A 252 -16.09 -0.42 2.31
N ILE A 253 -15.40 0.55 1.73
CA ILE A 253 -14.68 0.42 0.46
C ILE A 253 -13.30 -0.14 0.78
N MET A 254 -13.03 -1.36 0.33
CA MET A 254 -11.73 -2.01 0.48
C MET A 254 -10.85 -1.64 -0.71
N LYS A 255 -9.55 -1.45 -0.47
CA LYS A 255 -8.55 -1.12 -1.50
C LYS A 255 -7.50 -2.23 -1.51
N ARG A 256 -7.22 -2.81 -2.68
CA ARG A 256 -6.22 -3.88 -2.80
C ARG A 256 -5.33 -3.72 -4.02
N PRO A 257 -4.06 -4.15 -3.93
CA PRO A 257 -3.23 -4.29 -5.12
C PRO A 257 -3.87 -5.25 -6.12
N ILE A 258 -3.78 -4.94 -7.41
CA ILE A 258 -4.41 -5.75 -8.47
C ILE A 258 -3.79 -7.14 -8.57
N THR A 259 -2.49 -7.27 -8.28
CA THR A 259 -1.78 -8.54 -8.35
C THR A 259 -0.89 -8.76 -7.12
N PRO A 260 -0.59 -10.02 -6.74
CA PRO A 260 0.38 -10.32 -5.68
C PRO A 260 1.77 -9.72 -5.96
N ALA A 261 2.16 -9.62 -7.23
CA ALA A 261 3.42 -9.00 -7.63
C ALA A 261 3.44 -7.49 -7.34
N SER A 262 2.31 -6.80 -7.56
CA SER A 262 2.14 -5.39 -7.20
C SER A 262 2.17 -5.20 -5.68
N GLU A 263 1.48 -6.06 -4.93
CA GLU A 263 1.47 -6.05 -3.46
C GLU A 263 2.88 -6.18 -2.89
N ALA A 264 3.64 -7.17 -3.36
CA ALA A 264 5.03 -7.38 -2.95
C ALA A 264 5.93 -6.18 -3.29
N ALA A 265 5.72 -5.55 -4.45
CA ALA A 265 6.48 -4.35 -4.84
C ALA A 265 6.18 -3.17 -3.92
N LEU A 266 4.91 -2.90 -3.66
CA LEU A 266 4.47 -1.83 -2.77
C LEU A 266 4.95 -2.05 -1.34
N LEU A 267 4.94 -3.30 -0.87
CA LEU A 267 5.45 -3.65 0.45
C LEU A 267 6.97 -3.46 0.52
N GLY A 268 7.67 -3.79 -0.57
CA GLY A 268 9.10 -3.50 -0.73
C GLY A 268 9.42 -2.02 -0.68
N LEU A 269 8.62 -1.16 -1.33
CA LEU A 269 8.76 0.28 -1.25
C LEU A 269 8.49 0.80 0.17
N TYR A 270 7.41 0.34 0.79
CA TYR A 270 7.04 0.72 2.16
C TYR A 270 8.12 0.37 3.18
N ARG A 271 8.81 -0.77 3.01
CA ARG A 271 9.98 -1.17 3.81
C ARG A 271 11.16 -0.20 3.71
N LEU A 272 11.28 0.56 2.63
CA LEU A 272 12.38 1.50 2.42
C LEU A 272 12.05 2.91 2.91
N CYS A 273 10.77 3.25 3.06
CA CYS A 273 10.34 4.55 3.57
C CYS A 273 10.86 4.74 5.00
N PRO A 274 11.57 5.82 5.37
CA PRO A 274 11.84 6.14 6.77
C PRO A 274 10.55 6.27 7.60
N LEU A 275 10.70 6.29 8.92
CA LEU A 275 9.59 6.74 9.77
C LEU A 275 9.38 8.25 9.55
N PRO A 276 8.14 8.72 9.39
CA PRO A 276 7.87 10.15 9.28
C PRO A 276 8.43 10.94 10.47
N ASN A 277 9.04 12.10 10.20
CA ASN A 277 9.68 12.92 11.25
C ASN A 277 8.68 13.39 12.32
N ASP A 278 7.44 13.63 11.94
CA ASP A 278 6.34 13.96 12.85
C ASP A 278 6.05 12.81 13.82
N TYR A 279 6.19 11.54 13.39
CA TYR A 279 5.98 10.38 14.25
C TYR A 279 7.13 10.25 15.25
N ILE A 280 8.37 10.47 14.79
CA ILE A 280 9.56 10.50 15.66
C ILE A 280 9.43 11.61 16.71
N CYS A 281 9.04 12.82 16.30
CA CYS A 281 8.80 13.95 17.21
C CYS A 281 7.67 13.65 18.20
N ALA A 282 6.56 13.06 17.76
CA ALA A 282 5.44 12.69 18.61
C ALA A 282 5.83 11.60 19.63
N ALA A 283 6.65 10.62 19.23
CA ALA A 283 7.18 9.59 20.12
C ALA A 283 8.16 10.14 21.15
N ARG A 284 9.00 11.13 20.78
CA ARG A 284 9.87 11.86 21.72
C ARG A 284 9.07 12.60 22.79
N GLN A 285 7.97 13.23 22.38
CA GLN A 285 7.09 14.02 23.24
C GLN A 285 6.01 13.19 23.97
N ASN A 286 5.97 11.86 23.79
CA ASN A 286 4.94 10.97 24.33
C ASN A 286 3.50 11.40 23.97
N ILE A 287 3.29 11.93 22.76
CA ILE A 287 1.99 12.38 22.22
C ILE A 287 1.55 11.60 20.97
N LEU A 288 2.16 10.43 20.73
CA LEU A 288 1.84 9.56 19.61
C LEU A 288 0.35 9.19 19.61
N GLN A 289 -0.32 9.35 18.47
CA GLN A 289 -1.73 9.01 18.31
C GLN A 289 -1.91 7.50 18.09
N PRO A 290 -3.11 6.92 18.37
CA PRO A 290 -3.34 5.49 18.22
C PRO A 290 -3.00 4.96 16.81
N ALA A 291 -3.43 5.68 15.77
CA ALA A 291 -3.16 5.30 14.38
C ALA A 291 -1.66 5.35 14.04
N GLN A 292 -0.95 6.37 14.53
CA GLN A 292 0.50 6.48 14.34
C GLN A 292 1.23 5.34 15.06
N PHE A 293 0.79 4.94 16.25
CA PHE A 293 1.40 3.84 16.98
C PHE A 293 1.24 2.49 16.25
N SER A 294 0.05 2.21 15.74
CA SER A 294 -0.20 1.01 14.94
C SER A 294 0.66 0.99 13.66
N ASP A 295 0.81 2.14 12.99
CA ASP A 295 1.66 2.25 11.79
C ASP A 295 3.14 2.03 12.08
N VAL A 296 3.70 2.69 13.10
CA VAL A 296 5.10 2.46 13.53
C VAL A 296 5.32 0.98 13.84
N PHE A 297 4.40 0.36 14.58
CA PHE A 297 4.51 -1.04 14.97
C PHE A 297 4.51 -1.96 13.74
N PHE A 298 3.56 -1.77 12.82
CA PHE A 298 3.50 -2.51 11.57
C PHE A 298 4.75 -2.33 10.71
N GLN A 299 5.17 -1.08 10.49
CA GLN A 299 6.35 -0.76 9.68
C GLN A 299 7.59 -1.46 10.24
N LYS A 300 7.75 -1.47 11.56
CA LYS A 300 8.90 -2.10 12.20
C LYS A 300 8.92 -3.61 12.00
N LEU A 301 7.78 -4.27 12.22
CA LEU A 301 7.65 -5.72 12.04
C LEU A 301 8.02 -6.14 10.62
N ILE A 302 7.50 -5.40 9.63
CA ILE A 302 7.72 -5.69 8.21
C ILE A 302 9.15 -5.36 7.76
N LYS A 303 9.84 -4.41 8.39
CA LYS A 303 11.22 -4.02 8.05
C LYS A 303 12.28 -4.93 8.65
N GLN A 304 12.16 -5.27 9.92
CA GLN A 304 13.21 -6.00 10.63
C GLN A 304 13.07 -7.51 10.51
N ASN A 305 11.90 -8.01 10.09
CA ASN A 305 11.52 -9.42 9.99
C ASN A 305 11.59 -10.20 11.33
N ASN A 306 12.29 -9.69 12.33
CA ASN A 306 12.37 -10.28 13.66
C ASN A 306 12.50 -9.17 14.71
N ILE A 307 11.57 -9.15 15.67
CA ILE A 307 11.61 -8.26 16.83
C ILE A 307 11.54 -9.12 18.09
N ILE A 308 12.46 -8.87 19.03
CA ILE A 308 12.47 -9.55 20.33
C ILE A 308 12.06 -8.53 21.39
N PHE A 309 11.00 -8.85 22.13
CA PHE A 309 10.52 -8.06 23.26
C PHE A 309 10.79 -8.75 24.59
N LYS A 310 11.09 -7.97 25.63
CA LYS A 310 10.92 -8.37 27.02
C LYS A 310 9.47 -8.20 27.43
N SER A 311 8.71 -9.30 27.41
CA SER A 311 7.33 -9.31 27.85
C SER A 311 7.22 -9.63 29.34
N THR A 312 6.13 -9.18 29.98
CA THR A 312 5.75 -9.49 31.36
C THR A 312 4.29 -9.93 31.40
N ASN A 313 3.76 -10.27 32.57
CA ASN A 313 2.31 -10.22 32.81
C ASN A 313 1.84 -8.75 33.00
N LEU A 314 0.53 -8.54 33.15
CA LEU A 314 -0.07 -7.20 33.29
C LEU A 314 0.37 -6.42 34.56
N ALA A 315 1.07 -7.06 35.51
CA ALA A 315 1.64 -6.43 36.70
C ALA A 315 3.17 -6.21 36.61
N GLY A 316 3.76 -6.41 35.44
CA GLY A 316 5.19 -6.19 35.24
C GLY A 316 6.08 -7.27 35.87
N LYS A 317 5.54 -8.47 36.09
CA LYS A 317 6.27 -9.64 36.64
C LYS A 317 6.38 -10.75 35.59
N GLU A 318 7.10 -11.82 35.92
CA GLU A 318 7.25 -13.00 35.06
C GLU A 318 7.83 -12.61 33.68
N GLU A 319 8.99 -11.97 33.70
CA GLU A 319 9.69 -11.54 32.49
C GLU A 319 10.01 -12.76 31.60
N GLN A 320 9.70 -12.64 30.32
CA GLN A 320 9.98 -13.65 29.30
C GLN A 320 10.33 -12.96 27.99
N LEU A 321 11.33 -13.49 27.29
CA LEU A 321 11.63 -13.08 25.93
C LEU A 321 10.53 -13.57 24.99
N LEU A 322 10.03 -12.66 24.17
CA LEU A 322 9.01 -12.90 23.16
C LEU A 322 9.57 -12.52 21.81
N GLU A 323 9.69 -13.49 20.92
CA GLU A 323 10.14 -13.31 19.55
C GLU A 323 8.93 -13.17 18.61
N LEU A 324 8.89 -12.10 17.83
CA LEU A 324 7.93 -11.89 16.75
C LEU A 324 8.67 -11.94 15.42
N ARG A 325 8.65 -13.10 14.77
CA ARG A 325 9.24 -13.32 13.46
C ARG A 325 8.19 -13.18 12.36
N VAL A 326 8.44 -12.29 11.42
CA VAL A 326 7.57 -11.97 10.28
C VAL A 326 8.33 -12.24 8.99
N ASP A 327 7.93 -13.31 8.30
CA ASP A 327 8.49 -13.69 7.00
C ASP A 327 7.66 -13.10 5.83
N GLY A 328 6.40 -12.72 6.08
CA GLY A 328 5.49 -12.17 5.06
C GLY A 328 4.32 -11.39 5.65
N PHE A 329 3.52 -10.79 4.76
CA PHE A 329 2.31 -10.06 5.11
C PHE A 329 1.17 -10.42 4.18
N GLU A 330 -0.03 -10.61 4.73
CA GLU A 330 -1.23 -10.90 3.96
C GLU A 330 -2.46 -10.22 4.57
N HIS A 331 -3.41 -9.85 3.70
CA HIS A 331 -4.75 -9.45 4.13
C HIS A 331 -5.66 -10.67 4.32
N LEU A 332 -6.66 -10.58 5.21
CA LEU A 332 -7.75 -11.55 5.25
C LEU A 332 -8.54 -11.53 3.93
N GLN A 333 -8.59 -12.63 3.18
CA GLN A 333 -9.22 -12.70 1.84
C GLN A 333 -10.29 -13.79 1.75
N ASP A 334 -11.35 -13.55 0.97
CA ASP A 334 -12.41 -14.52 0.66
C ASP A 334 -12.33 -14.92 -0.83
N PRO A 335 -12.10 -16.21 -1.17
CA PRO A 335 -11.86 -17.35 -0.28
C PRO A 335 -10.48 -17.30 0.41
N PRO A 336 -10.32 -17.95 1.56
CA PRO A 336 -9.06 -17.99 2.30
C PRO A 336 -7.95 -18.73 1.55
N LYS A 337 -6.71 -18.22 1.65
CA LYS A 337 -5.50 -18.86 1.08
C LYS A 337 -5.07 -20.14 1.82
N ARG A 338 -5.44 -20.32 3.10
CA ARG A 338 -5.17 -21.52 3.93
C ARG A 338 -3.70 -22.00 3.89
N PHE A 339 -2.81 -21.26 4.55
CA PHE A 339 -1.36 -21.49 4.53
C PHE A 339 -0.87 -22.72 5.32
N GLY A 340 -1.71 -23.34 6.15
CA GLY A 340 -1.27 -24.40 7.06
C GLY A 340 -0.16 -23.91 8.01
N ASP A 341 0.67 -24.81 8.53
CA ASP A 341 1.67 -24.46 9.55
C ASP A 341 2.82 -23.60 9.00
N GLU A 342 3.07 -23.63 7.69
CA GLU A 342 4.05 -22.78 7.01
C GLU A 342 3.67 -21.29 7.08
N GLY A 343 2.39 -20.98 7.31
CA GLY A 343 1.91 -19.61 7.44
C GLY A 343 2.10 -18.97 8.81
N LYS A 344 2.66 -19.65 9.81
CA LYS A 344 2.73 -19.13 11.19
C LYS A 344 3.51 -17.81 11.33
N ASN A 345 4.44 -17.53 10.42
CA ASN A 345 5.23 -16.29 10.39
C ASN A 345 4.68 -15.25 9.39
N ILE A 346 3.48 -15.45 8.85
CA ILE A 346 2.80 -14.45 8.01
C ILE A 346 2.01 -13.53 8.92
N LEU A 347 2.37 -12.25 8.90
CA LEU A 347 1.64 -11.22 9.63
C LEU A 347 0.33 -10.90 8.92
N ILE A 348 -0.77 -10.87 9.68
CA ILE A 348 -2.07 -10.47 9.17
C ILE A 348 -2.56 -9.26 9.95
N HIS A 349 -2.99 -8.23 9.21
CA HIS A 349 -3.68 -7.10 9.80
C HIS A 349 -5.14 -7.46 10.11
N GLY A 350 -5.54 -7.31 11.37
CA GLY A 350 -6.89 -7.64 11.86
C GLY A 350 -7.99 -6.74 11.30
N GLY A 351 -7.63 -5.59 10.71
CA GLY A 351 -8.53 -4.70 9.99
C GLY A 351 -9.72 -4.25 10.84
N GLU A 352 -10.93 -4.45 10.34
CA GLU A 352 -12.18 -4.05 11.02
C GLU A 352 -12.53 -4.84 12.29
N LEU A 353 -11.74 -5.83 12.69
CA LEU A 353 -12.02 -6.70 13.82
C LEU A 353 -11.42 -6.08 15.10
N PRO A 354 -12.17 -5.27 15.86
CA PRO A 354 -11.66 -4.17 16.70
C PRO A 354 -10.91 -4.59 17.98
N ARG A 355 -10.50 -5.85 18.10
CA ARG A 355 -9.88 -6.41 19.30
C ARG A 355 -8.40 -6.70 19.13
N PHE A 356 -8.00 -7.07 17.92
CA PHE A 356 -6.62 -7.42 17.61
C PHE A 356 -6.23 -6.69 16.33
N ASP A 357 -5.23 -5.83 16.45
CA ASP A 357 -4.69 -5.07 15.34
C ASP A 357 -3.88 -5.97 14.40
N PHE A 358 -3.15 -6.93 14.98
CA PHE A 358 -2.29 -7.85 14.23
C PHE A 358 -2.42 -9.27 14.74
N ILE A 359 -2.21 -10.22 13.84
CA ILE A 359 -2.21 -11.64 14.18
C ILE A 359 -1.03 -12.30 13.47
N LEU A 360 -0.28 -13.09 14.23
CA LEU A 360 0.93 -13.76 13.79
C LEU A 360 0.94 -15.18 14.37
N GLY A 361 0.62 -16.18 13.55
CA GLY A 361 0.47 -17.55 14.04
C GLY A 361 -0.71 -17.64 15.01
N TYR A 362 -0.43 -18.22 16.19
CA TYR A 362 -1.35 -18.27 17.31
C TYR A 362 -1.17 -17.09 18.30
N THR A 363 -0.41 -16.05 17.92
CA THR A 363 -0.25 -14.82 18.69
C THR A 363 -1.20 -13.73 18.20
N PHE A 364 -2.14 -13.33 19.04
CA PHE A 364 -3.10 -12.26 18.77
C PHE A 364 -2.66 -10.99 19.47
N ILE A 365 -2.37 -9.94 18.70
CA ILE A 365 -1.70 -8.72 19.16
C ILE A 365 -2.69 -7.57 19.18
N GLN A 366 -2.81 -6.94 20.36
CA GLN A 366 -3.57 -5.71 20.58
C GLN A 366 -2.59 -4.59 20.91
N VAL A 367 -2.61 -3.51 20.14
CA VAL A 367 -1.75 -2.34 20.35
C VAL A 367 -2.58 -1.13 20.75
N SER A 368 -2.14 -0.41 21.80
CA SER A 368 -2.90 0.75 22.28
C SER A 368 -2.03 1.74 23.04
N ILE A 369 -2.32 3.03 22.88
CA ILE A 369 -1.73 4.09 23.70
C ILE A 369 -2.41 4.24 25.07
N SER A 370 -3.60 3.64 25.24
CA SER A 370 -4.25 3.56 26.56
C SER A 370 -3.59 2.46 27.38
N ASN A 371 -3.88 2.42 28.68
CA ASN A 371 -3.52 1.27 29.49
C ASN A 371 -4.53 0.12 29.31
N PHE A 372 -4.14 -1.10 29.71
CA PHE A 372 -4.95 -2.29 29.44
C PHE A 372 -6.36 -2.19 30.03
N GLN A 373 -6.50 -1.68 31.24
CA GLN A 373 -7.80 -1.57 31.90
C GLN A 373 -8.77 -0.69 31.10
N LYS A 374 -8.32 0.50 30.70
CA LYS A 374 -9.13 1.43 29.90
C LYS A 374 -9.40 0.91 28.49
N HIS A 375 -8.43 0.20 27.91
CA HIS A 375 -8.55 -0.30 26.55
C HIS A 375 -9.43 -1.55 26.46
N ASN A 376 -9.41 -2.41 27.48
CA ASN A 376 -10.22 -3.62 27.57
C ASN A 376 -11.66 -3.31 28.01
N GLU A 377 -12.29 -2.33 27.36
CA GLU A 377 -13.67 -1.90 27.57
C GLU A 377 -14.39 -1.78 26.21
N GLY A 378 -15.72 -1.88 26.23
CA GLY A 378 -16.55 -1.73 25.04
C GLY A 378 -16.19 -2.72 23.92
N THR A 379 -15.93 -2.21 22.72
CA THR A 379 -15.69 -3.04 21.52
C THR A 379 -14.32 -3.71 21.49
N ALA A 380 -13.35 -3.22 22.27
CA ALA A 380 -11.98 -3.74 22.35
C ALA A 380 -11.79 -4.78 23.47
N ALA A 381 -12.85 -5.08 24.24
CA ALA A 381 -12.80 -6.08 25.30
C ALA A 381 -12.48 -7.48 24.75
N ILE A 382 -11.52 -8.16 25.38
CA ILE A 382 -11.05 -9.49 24.98
C ILE A 382 -12.16 -10.55 25.08
N ASP A 383 -13.04 -10.45 26.07
CA ASP A 383 -14.12 -11.42 26.28
C ASP A 383 -14.97 -11.60 25.02
N LEU A 384 -15.24 -10.52 24.28
CA LEU A 384 -16.03 -10.62 23.05
C LEU A 384 -15.24 -11.13 21.81
N ALA A 385 -13.95 -11.46 21.96
CA ALA A 385 -13.19 -12.24 20.97
C ALA A 385 -13.62 -13.72 20.97
N PHE A 386 -14.12 -14.19 22.12
CA PHE A 386 -14.56 -15.57 22.36
C PHE A 386 -16.08 -15.76 22.19
N THR A 387 -16.82 -14.69 21.90
CA THR A 387 -18.27 -14.76 21.65
C THR A 387 -18.59 -14.97 20.17
N ASP A 388 -19.62 -15.77 19.89
CA ASP A 388 -20.12 -16.03 18.55
C ASP A 388 -20.48 -14.75 17.79
N ARG A 389 -20.09 -14.71 16.51
CA ARG A 389 -20.48 -13.61 15.62
C ARG A 389 -21.64 -13.99 14.72
N LYS A 390 -22.64 -13.11 14.63
CA LYS A 390 -23.86 -13.25 13.81
C LYS A 390 -23.63 -13.60 12.33
N TYR A 391 -22.43 -13.32 11.78
CA TYR A 391 -22.07 -13.53 10.37
C TYR A 391 -20.90 -14.50 10.14
N SER A 392 -20.63 -15.39 11.10
CA SER A 392 -19.45 -16.28 11.08
C SER A 392 -19.80 -17.77 11.07
N ASN A 393 -21.08 -18.10 10.88
CA ASN A 393 -21.62 -19.46 11.04
C ASN A 393 -21.35 -20.05 12.43
N GLY A 394 -21.53 -19.25 13.48
CA GLY A 394 -21.36 -19.70 14.88
C GLY A 394 -19.90 -19.84 15.32
N ARG A 395 -18.98 -19.10 14.70
CA ARG A 395 -17.57 -19.03 15.13
C ARG A 395 -17.31 -17.76 15.92
N ASN A 396 -16.39 -17.81 16.87
CA ASN A 396 -15.86 -16.59 17.45
C ASN A 396 -14.77 -15.96 16.58
N GLN A 397 -14.21 -14.82 16.99
CA GLN A 397 -13.26 -14.08 16.17
C GLN A 397 -11.93 -14.81 15.98
N ILE A 398 -11.46 -15.48 17.03
CA ILE A 398 -10.20 -16.22 17.04
C ILE A 398 -10.32 -17.42 16.10
N GLU A 399 -11.39 -18.19 16.23
CA GLU A 399 -11.70 -19.33 15.36
C GLU A 399 -11.84 -18.90 13.90
N TYR A 400 -12.61 -17.83 13.65
CA TYR A 400 -12.78 -17.30 12.31
C TYR A 400 -11.43 -17.02 11.65
N PHE A 401 -10.52 -16.33 12.35
CA PHE A 401 -9.20 -16.03 11.83
C PHE A 401 -8.36 -17.29 11.58
N LEU A 402 -8.27 -18.19 12.57
CA LEU A 402 -7.40 -19.36 12.51
C LEU A 402 -7.84 -20.32 11.40
N ASP A 403 -9.15 -20.55 11.25
CA ASP A 403 -9.71 -21.37 10.17
C ASP A 403 -9.46 -20.73 8.80
N TYR A 404 -9.61 -19.40 8.68
CA TYR A 404 -9.35 -18.69 7.42
C TYR A 404 -7.87 -18.74 7.04
N THR A 405 -6.98 -18.59 8.02
CA THR A 405 -5.56 -18.44 7.73
C THR A 405 -4.88 -19.80 7.58
N TYR A 406 -5.17 -20.73 8.48
CA TYR A 406 -4.42 -21.99 8.62
C TYR A 406 -5.21 -23.22 8.18
N GLY A 407 -6.53 -23.09 7.98
CA GLY A 407 -7.41 -24.22 7.69
C GLY A 407 -7.61 -25.14 8.91
N GLY A 408 -8.36 -26.22 8.73
CA GLY A 408 -8.81 -27.07 9.84
C GLY A 408 -10.03 -26.51 10.56
N THR A 409 -10.36 -27.09 11.71
CA THR A 409 -11.44 -26.64 12.59
C THR A 409 -10.86 -26.23 13.94
N HIS A 410 -10.78 -24.93 14.19
CA HIS A 410 -10.35 -24.38 15.46
C HIS A 410 -11.51 -24.19 16.41
N ARG A 411 -11.23 -24.37 17.70
CA ARG A 411 -12.15 -24.04 18.78
C ARG A 411 -11.40 -23.24 19.83
N ALA A 412 -11.90 -22.03 20.12
CA ALA A 412 -11.33 -21.13 21.10
C ALA A 412 -12.35 -20.91 22.23
N GLU A 413 -11.98 -21.31 23.44
CA GLU A 413 -12.84 -21.28 24.61
C GLU A 413 -12.24 -20.37 25.68
N MET A 414 -13.12 -19.71 26.42
CA MET A 414 -12.78 -18.95 27.61
C MET A 414 -13.55 -19.53 28.79
N GLU A 415 -12.83 -20.17 29.70
CA GLU A 415 -13.36 -20.68 30.96
C GLU A 415 -13.34 -19.57 31.99
N ILE A 416 -14.47 -19.36 32.68
CA ILE A 416 -14.60 -18.35 33.73
C ILE A 416 -14.69 -19.06 35.06
N THR A 417 -13.74 -18.79 35.96
CA THR A 417 -13.70 -19.35 37.32
C THR A 417 -13.79 -18.24 38.35
N GLU A 418 -14.74 -18.34 39.29
CA GLU A 418 -14.83 -17.41 40.43
C GLU A 418 -13.67 -17.63 41.41
N VAL A 419 -12.93 -16.57 41.70
CA VAL A 419 -11.82 -16.59 42.66
C VAL A 419 -12.13 -15.61 43.80
N THR A 420 -12.17 -16.12 45.04
CA THR A 420 -12.37 -15.28 46.21
C THR A 420 -11.05 -14.66 46.65
N LYS A 421 -11.00 -13.33 46.70
CA LYS A 421 -9.88 -12.57 47.24
C LYS A 421 -10.21 -12.11 48.67
N LYS A 422 -9.28 -12.40 49.60
CA LYS A 422 -9.28 -11.78 50.92
C LYS A 422 -8.71 -10.37 50.79
N THR A 423 -9.49 -9.34 51.08
CA THR A 423 -8.99 -7.97 51.19
C THR A 423 -8.87 -7.59 52.66
N GLN A 424 -7.69 -7.10 53.06
CA GLN A 424 -7.55 -6.41 54.34
C GLN A 424 -8.17 -5.01 54.19
N ALA A 425 -9.35 -4.81 54.77
CA ALA A 425 -9.93 -3.47 54.89
C ALA A 425 -9.15 -2.68 55.95
N LYS A 426 -8.73 -1.46 55.61
CA LYS A 426 -8.30 -0.47 56.61
C LYS A 426 -9.54 -0.04 57.39
N ASN A 427 -9.73 -0.68 58.54
CA ASN A 427 -10.80 -0.48 59.52
C ASN A 427 -12.13 -1.15 59.13
N THR A 428 -12.61 -2.04 60.02
CA THR A 428 -13.85 -2.84 59.98
C THR A 428 -13.93 -4.01 58.97
N GLY A 429 -13.67 -5.23 59.48
CA GLY A 429 -14.13 -6.51 58.89
C GLY A 429 -13.33 -7.07 57.70
N GLU A 430 -13.18 -8.40 57.64
CA GLU A 430 -12.69 -9.10 56.44
C GLU A 430 -13.69 -8.91 55.28
N GLY A 431 -13.32 -8.10 54.29
CA GLY A 431 -14.03 -8.03 53.02
C GLY A 431 -13.65 -9.23 52.14
N LYS A 432 -14.63 -9.93 51.60
CA LYS A 432 -14.43 -10.89 50.49
C LYS A 432 -14.82 -10.19 49.19
N SER A 433 -13.88 -10.04 48.27
CA SER A 433 -14.17 -9.60 46.89
C SER A 433 -14.04 -10.80 45.96
N VAL A 434 -15.07 -11.07 45.15
CA VAL A 434 -15.05 -12.11 44.12
C VAL A 434 -14.50 -11.51 42.82
N ILE A 435 -13.61 -12.24 42.15
CA ILE A 435 -13.05 -11.87 40.84
C ILE A 435 -13.21 -13.05 39.90
N ASP A 436 -13.72 -12.80 38.71
CA ASP A 436 -13.86 -13.79 37.66
C ASP A 436 -12.54 -13.93 36.89
N LYS A 437 -11.87 -15.07 37.06
CA LYS A 437 -10.65 -15.41 36.32
C LYS A 437 -11.03 -15.97 34.95
N ARG A 438 -10.43 -15.43 33.88
CA ARG A 438 -10.55 -15.96 32.52
C ARG A 438 -9.34 -16.83 32.17
N ASP A 439 -9.59 -18.09 31.85
CA ASP A 439 -8.60 -19.00 31.27
C ASP A 439 -8.96 -19.32 29.81
N PHE A 440 -8.03 -19.07 28.90
CA PHE A 440 -8.17 -19.26 27.46
C PHE A 440 -7.59 -20.61 27.04
N LYS A 441 -8.30 -21.27 26.13
CA LYS A 441 -7.89 -22.54 25.54
C LYS A 441 -8.22 -22.55 24.05
N VAL A 442 -7.23 -22.89 23.21
CA VAL A 442 -7.44 -23.06 21.77
C VAL A 442 -7.06 -24.46 21.36
N THR A 443 -7.89 -25.09 20.54
CA THR A 443 -7.65 -26.39 19.94
C THR A 443 -7.82 -26.32 18.43
N ARG A 444 -7.09 -27.17 17.70
CA ARG A 444 -7.24 -27.41 16.26
C ARG A 444 -7.54 -28.89 16.06
N ASP A 445 -8.69 -29.19 15.46
CA ASP A 445 -9.15 -30.55 15.20
C ASP A 445 -9.10 -31.44 16.47
N GLY A 446 -9.41 -30.84 17.62
CA GLY A 446 -9.41 -31.49 18.94
C GLY A 446 -8.06 -31.53 19.67
N VAL A 447 -6.96 -31.13 19.02
CA VAL A 447 -5.62 -31.08 19.61
C VAL A 447 -5.34 -29.69 20.18
N LEU A 448 -4.78 -29.60 21.40
CA LEU A 448 -4.42 -28.34 22.04
C LEU A 448 -3.35 -27.58 21.22
N CYS A 449 -3.53 -26.27 21.07
CA CYS A 449 -2.52 -25.35 20.53
C CYS A 449 -1.77 -24.69 21.71
N PRO A 450 -0.64 -25.24 22.18
CA PRO A 450 0.06 -24.75 23.37
C PRO A 450 0.76 -23.40 23.16
N ASP A 451 0.95 -22.99 21.91
CA ASP A 451 1.57 -21.74 21.48
C ASP A 451 0.56 -20.58 21.35
N PHE A 452 -0.71 -20.78 21.71
CA PHE A 452 -1.71 -19.71 21.71
C PHE A 452 -1.42 -18.65 22.78
N MET A 453 -1.46 -17.38 22.36
CA MET A 453 -1.14 -16.25 23.22
C MET A 453 -1.90 -15.00 22.80
N ILE A 454 -2.35 -14.24 23.79
CA ILE A 454 -2.81 -12.86 23.61
C ILE A 454 -1.73 -11.92 24.13
N LEU A 455 -1.30 -11.00 23.26
CA LEU A 455 -0.26 -10.03 23.51
C LEU A 455 -0.84 -8.62 23.50
N TYR A 456 -0.65 -7.90 24.60
CA TYR A 456 -0.99 -6.49 24.69
C TYR A 456 0.28 -5.63 24.67
N ILE A 457 0.40 -4.73 23.69
CA ILE A 457 1.54 -3.83 23.55
C ILE A 457 1.10 -2.40 23.80
N ARG A 458 1.76 -1.79 24.77
CA ARG A 458 1.43 -0.46 25.25
C ARG A 458 2.25 0.62 24.55
N GLY A 459 1.58 1.67 24.07
CA GLY A 459 2.14 2.76 23.27
C GLY A 459 2.44 4.06 24.01
N LYS A 460 2.20 4.13 25.32
CA LYS A 460 2.48 5.31 26.15
C LYS A 460 2.49 4.99 27.65
N ASN A 461 3.36 5.60 28.46
CA ASN A 461 3.38 5.48 29.93
C ASN A 461 2.16 6.15 30.61
N ASP A 462 1.76 5.67 31.80
CA ASP A 462 0.75 6.34 32.64
C ASP A 462 1.40 7.52 33.38
N PHE A 463 0.59 8.38 34.00
CA PHE A 463 1.04 9.37 34.96
C PHE A 463 0.47 9.04 36.34
N ASP A 464 1.27 9.22 37.39
CA ASP A 464 0.80 9.12 38.77
C ASP A 464 -0.03 10.36 39.17
N ASP A 465 -0.63 10.34 40.36
CA ASP A 465 -1.45 11.45 40.88
C ASP A 465 -0.66 12.77 41.05
N LYS A 466 0.67 12.71 40.96
CA LYS A 466 1.58 13.86 41.05
C LYS A 466 2.08 14.30 39.67
N GLY A 467 1.61 13.68 38.59
CA GLY A 467 1.99 13.98 37.22
C GLY A 467 3.35 13.42 36.78
N ASN A 468 3.92 12.45 37.51
CA ASN A 468 5.15 11.76 37.10
C ASN A 468 4.84 10.56 36.21
N GLU A 469 5.65 10.30 35.19
CA GLU A 469 5.50 9.11 34.36
C GLU A 469 5.74 7.82 35.14
N VAL A 470 4.84 6.85 34.92
CA VAL A 470 4.91 5.52 35.49
C VAL A 470 5.42 4.55 34.43
N HIS A 471 6.67 4.13 34.61
CA HIS A 471 7.43 3.29 33.67
C HIS A 471 7.10 1.79 33.74
N ARG A 472 6.42 1.35 34.80
CA ARG A 472 6.06 -0.06 35.01
C ARG A 472 4.55 -0.26 35.02
N PRO A 473 4.02 -1.27 34.32
CA PRO A 473 2.60 -1.60 34.38
C PRO A 473 2.23 -2.03 35.80
N ASN A 474 1.18 -1.44 36.36
CA ASN A 474 0.68 -1.75 37.70
C ASN A 474 -0.79 -2.16 37.67
N HIS A 475 -1.16 -3.04 36.73
CA HIS A 475 -2.53 -3.57 36.64
C HIS A 475 -2.68 -4.85 37.48
N THR A 476 -2.25 -4.81 38.74
CA THR A 476 -2.26 -5.98 39.64
C THR A 476 -3.64 -6.61 39.83
N GLY A 477 -4.71 -5.82 39.71
CA GLY A 477 -6.08 -6.34 39.70
C GLY A 477 -6.40 -7.14 38.43
N LYS A 478 -5.97 -6.67 37.27
CA LYS A 478 -6.24 -7.32 35.98
C LYS A 478 -5.41 -8.58 35.74
N VAL A 479 -4.26 -8.75 36.38
CA VAL A 479 -3.53 -10.04 36.35
C VAL A 479 -4.35 -11.19 36.93
N GLN A 480 -5.19 -10.92 37.94
CA GLN A 480 -6.05 -11.96 38.53
C GLN A 480 -7.20 -12.34 37.61
N GLU A 481 -7.70 -11.36 36.85
CA GLU A 481 -8.78 -11.52 35.88
C GLU A 481 -8.30 -12.18 34.58
N TYR A 482 -7.10 -11.79 34.10
CA TYR A 482 -6.51 -12.23 32.84
C TYR A 482 -5.05 -12.66 33.00
N PRO A 483 -4.78 -13.79 33.68
CA PRO A 483 -3.42 -14.21 34.02
C PRO A 483 -2.58 -14.62 32.82
N GLN A 484 -3.19 -15.07 31.72
CA GLN A 484 -2.49 -15.55 30.53
C GLN A 484 -2.12 -14.44 29.52
N ILE A 485 -2.54 -13.18 29.75
CA ILE A 485 -2.18 -12.08 28.84
C ILE A 485 -0.74 -11.68 29.06
N ARG A 486 0.03 -11.63 27.96
CA ARG A 486 1.37 -11.07 27.93
C ARG A 486 1.31 -9.58 27.64
N HIS A 487 2.23 -8.84 28.23
CA HIS A 487 2.28 -7.39 28.19
C HIS A 487 3.67 -6.91 27.78
N VAL A 488 3.73 -5.93 26.88
CA VAL A 488 4.96 -5.18 26.55
C VAL A 488 4.73 -3.73 26.95
N CYS A 489 5.57 -3.19 27.83
CA CYS A 489 5.45 -1.80 28.29
C CYS A 489 5.95 -0.81 27.23
N TRP A 490 5.60 0.46 27.40
CA TRP A 490 6.00 1.50 26.45
C TRP A 490 7.50 1.67 26.37
N ASP A 491 8.24 1.62 27.48
CA ASP A 491 9.71 1.75 27.42
C ASP A 491 10.36 0.63 26.58
N GLU A 492 9.84 -0.60 26.71
CA GLU A 492 10.28 -1.75 25.91
C GLU A 492 9.91 -1.60 24.43
N ALA A 493 8.65 -1.22 24.17
CA ALA A 493 8.16 -0.97 22.83
C ALA A 493 8.94 0.18 22.16
N LYS A 494 9.13 1.29 22.85
CA LYS A 494 9.83 2.48 22.38
C LYS A 494 11.26 2.14 21.98
N ARG A 495 12.00 1.42 22.84
CA ARG A 495 13.35 0.97 22.55
C ARG A 495 13.41 0.06 21.31
N SER A 496 12.51 -0.91 21.21
CA SER A 496 12.55 -1.89 20.11
C SER A 496 12.07 -1.29 18.79
N LEU A 497 11.04 -0.44 18.83
CA LEU A 497 10.39 0.12 17.64
C LEU A 497 11.14 1.31 17.04
N PHE A 498 11.73 2.15 17.87
CA PHE A 498 12.40 3.36 17.41
C PHE A 498 13.93 3.28 17.52
N GLY A 499 14.48 2.37 18.32
CA GLY A 499 15.93 2.21 18.50
C GLY A 499 16.63 3.52 18.86
N ASP A 500 17.78 3.78 18.24
CA ASP A 500 18.59 5.00 18.41
C ASP A 500 18.00 6.23 17.70
N SER A 501 16.85 6.10 17.03
CA SER A 501 16.22 7.21 16.29
C SER A 501 15.54 8.24 17.21
N LEU A 502 15.47 7.94 18.51
CA LEU A 502 14.88 8.81 19.54
C LEU A 502 15.93 9.64 20.26
#